data_AF-A0AAD6U0I4-F1
#
_entry.id   AF-A0AAD6U0I4-F1
#
_cell.length_a   1.000
_cell.length_b   1.000
_cell.length_c   1.000
_cell.angle_alpha   90.00
_cell.angle_beta   90.00
_cell.angle_gamma   90.00
#
_symmetry.space_group_name_H-M   'P 1'
#
loop_
_entity.id
_entity.type
_entity.pdbx_description
1 polymer ?
#
loop_
_entity_poly.entity_id
_entity_poly.type
_entity_poly.pdbx_seq_one_letter_code
_entity_poly.pdbx_strand_id
1 'polypeptide(L)'
;TVEERKRIARDTIYRTAEMISQFRKGGASAESTFFSNQLPPLESLGDGASGLTQPEVEINVINSDSYISARTILAETSQANGKTAVLNLASDEEPAGGWIHSFTRTQARFDEEALCYSSTLYATLKPKYYLQYPWPNLGPGSVAGVFSPGVVVFKDDLAHHCADLPPEDRVVVSL
;
A
#
# COMPACT_ATOMS: atom_id res chain seq x y z
N THR A 1 -10.85 17.44 9.44
CA THR A 1 -11.70 18.28 8.53
C THR A 1 -11.16 18.23 7.09
N VAL A 2 -11.82 18.85 6.10
CA VAL A 2 -11.27 18.92 4.72
C VAL A 2 -9.92 19.65 4.71
N GLU A 3 -9.80 20.78 5.43
CA GLU A 3 -8.55 21.54 5.50
C GLU A 3 -7.42 20.79 6.19
N GLU A 4 -7.75 19.97 7.18
CA GLU A 4 -6.78 19.07 7.81
C GLU A 4 -6.26 18.01 6.84
N ARG A 5 -7.15 17.38 6.04
CA ARG A 5 -6.73 16.41 5.01
C ARG A 5 -5.87 17.05 3.93
N LYS A 6 -6.20 18.27 3.49
CA LYS A 6 -5.34 19.07 2.59
C LYS A 6 -3.95 19.28 3.17
N ARG A 7 -3.86 19.62 4.45
CA ARG A 7 -2.59 19.80 5.16
C ARG A 7 -1.80 18.50 5.22
N ILE A 8 -2.45 17.40 5.60
CA ILE A 8 -1.82 16.06 5.67
C ILE A 8 -1.29 15.66 4.30
N ALA A 9 -2.10 15.75 3.24
CA ALA A 9 -1.69 15.40 1.88
C ALA A 9 -0.46 16.18 1.41
N ARG A 10 -0.48 17.51 1.57
CA ARG A 10 0.64 18.36 1.18
C ARG A 10 1.92 18.01 1.94
N ASP A 11 1.80 17.78 3.26
CA ASP A 11 2.92 17.38 4.09
C ASP A 11 3.48 16.00 3.67
N THR A 12 2.60 15.04 3.40
CA THR A 12 3.00 13.71 2.93
C THR A 12 3.75 13.78 1.61
N ILE A 13 3.21 14.52 0.63
CA ILE A 13 3.86 14.72 -0.66
C ILE A 13 5.23 15.39 -0.48
N TYR A 14 5.30 16.46 0.32
CA TYR A 14 6.54 17.20 0.57
C TYR A 14 7.64 16.32 1.16
N ARG A 15 7.30 15.42 2.08
CA ARG A 15 8.26 14.56 2.80
C ARG A 15 8.57 13.24 2.10
N THR A 16 7.82 12.87 1.05
CA THR A 16 7.93 11.56 0.41
C THR A 16 9.36 11.26 -0.07
N ALA A 17 10.01 12.20 -0.76
CA ALA A 17 11.36 12.00 -1.27
C ALA A 17 12.39 11.78 -0.14
N GLU A 18 12.25 12.53 0.96
CA GLU A 18 13.09 12.39 2.15
C GLU A 18 12.89 11.01 2.81
N MET A 19 11.63 10.61 3.03
CA MET A 19 11.31 9.32 3.65
C MET A 19 11.86 8.14 2.82
N ILE A 20 11.70 8.18 1.49
CA ILE A 20 12.30 7.16 0.60
C ILE A 20 13.82 7.14 0.72
N SER A 21 14.47 8.31 0.77
CA SER A 21 15.92 8.40 0.92
C SER A 21 16.40 7.83 2.27
N GLN A 22 15.71 8.17 3.36
CA GLN A 22 16.02 7.72 4.70
C GLN A 22 15.90 6.19 4.83
N PHE A 23 14.85 5.59 4.26
CA PHE A 23 14.56 4.17 4.38
C PHE A 23 15.10 3.33 3.20
N ARG A 24 15.91 3.90 2.30
CA ARG A 24 16.45 3.21 1.11
C ARG A 24 17.19 1.92 1.47
N LYS A 25 17.94 1.89 2.56
CA LYS A 25 18.65 0.68 3.03
C LYS A 25 17.71 -0.43 3.47
N GLY A 26 16.49 -0.08 3.89
CA GLY A 26 15.42 -1.01 4.25
C GLY A 26 14.52 -1.40 3.07
N GLY A 27 14.90 -1.06 1.84
CA GLY A 27 14.15 -1.40 0.63
C GLY A 27 13.15 -0.35 0.17
N ALA A 28 13.13 0.86 0.77
CA ALA A 28 12.22 1.92 0.33
C ALA A 28 12.51 2.38 -1.10
N SER A 29 11.46 2.58 -1.89
CA SER A 29 11.55 2.90 -3.31
C SER A 29 10.33 3.67 -3.82
N ALA A 30 10.51 4.42 -4.91
CA ALA A 30 9.42 4.97 -5.72
C ALA A 30 9.10 4.09 -6.94
N GLU A 31 9.79 2.94 -7.07
CA GLU A 31 9.58 2.03 -8.18
C GLU A 31 8.29 1.24 -8.02
N SER A 32 7.72 0.87 -9.16
CA SER A 32 6.50 0.10 -9.25
C SER A 32 6.42 -0.57 -10.61
N THR A 33 5.68 -1.66 -10.67
CA THR A 33 5.43 -2.45 -11.87
C THR A 33 3.94 -2.47 -12.16
N PHE A 34 3.57 -2.11 -13.38
CA PHE A 34 2.20 -2.24 -13.86
C PHE A 34 2.03 -3.55 -14.63
N PHE A 35 1.01 -4.30 -14.26
CA PHE A 35 0.58 -5.51 -14.92
C PHE A 35 -0.72 -5.21 -15.65
N SER A 36 -0.68 -5.25 -16.98
CA SER A 36 -1.86 -5.02 -17.83
C SER A 36 -2.64 -6.29 -18.14
N ASN A 37 -2.08 -7.46 -17.84
CA ASN A 37 -2.63 -8.76 -18.17
C ASN A 37 -2.59 -9.68 -16.96
N GLN A 38 -3.48 -10.67 -16.98
CA GLN A 38 -3.50 -11.74 -15.98
C GLN A 38 -2.12 -12.40 -15.89
N LEU A 39 -1.55 -12.40 -14.69
CA LEU A 39 -0.30 -13.09 -14.43
C LEU A 39 -0.51 -14.61 -14.55
N PRO A 40 0.52 -15.36 -15.03
CA PRO A 40 0.44 -16.81 -15.05
C PRO A 40 0.20 -17.33 -13.62
N PRO A 41 -0.55 -18.45 -13.46
CA PRO A 41 -0.69 -19.09 -12.16
C PRO A 41 0.68 -19.38 -11.57
N LEU A 42 0.83 -19.17 -10.26
CA LEU A 42 2.02 -19.59 -9.55
C LEU A 42 2.13 -21.13 -9.62
N GLU A 43 3.36 -21.62 -9.79
CA GLU A 43 3.61 -23.06 -9.73
C GLU A 43 3.18 -23.56 -8.34
N SER A 44 2.42 -24.65 -8.32
CA SER A 44 2.16 -25.34 -7.06
C SER A 44 3.50 -25.73 -6.46
N LEU A 45 3.72 -25.42 -5.18
CA LEU A 45 4.75 -26.07 -4.38
C LEU A 45 4.36 -27.56 -4.31
N GLY A 46 4.70 -28.33 -5.34
CA GLY A 46 4.30 -29.73 -5.46
C GLY A 46 4.85 -30.58 -4.31
N ASP A 47 4.53 -31.88 -4.32
CA ASP A 47 4.97 -32.87 -3.33
C ASP A 47 6.50 -32.97 -3.16
N GLY A 48 7.28 -32.33 -4.05
CA GLY A 48 8.74 -32.17 -3.96
C GLY A 48 9.21 -31.15 -2.91
N ALA A 49 8.32 -30.35 -2.32
CA ALA A 49 8.58 -29.59 -1.09
C ALA A 49 8.52 -30.51 0.15
N SER A 50 9.00 -31.75 0.04
CA SER A 50 8.93 -32.83 1.03
C SER A 50 9.70 -32.55 2.34
N GLY A 51 10.21 -31.34 2.54
CA GLY A 51 10.83 -30.84 3.77
C GLY A 51 10.21 -29.54 4.32
N LEU A 52 9.24 -28.96 3.61
CA LEU A 52 8.42 -27.87 4.14
C LEU A 52 7.09 -28.50 4.55
N THR A 53 6.95 -28.87 5.82
CA THR A 53 5.61 -28.97 6.42
C THR A 53 4.89 -27.70 6.01
N GLN A 54 3.78 -27.78 5.25
CA GLN A 54 2.98 -26.60 4.95
C GLN A 54 2.73 -25.92 6.30
N PRO A 55 3.33 -24.75 6.57
CA PRO A 55 3.15 -24.12 7.86
C PRO A 55 1.65 -23.85 7.96
N GLU A 56 1.09 -24.15 9.13
CA GLU A 56 -0.30 -23.82 9.42
C GLU A 56 -0.50 -22.34 9.12
N VAL A 57 -1.34 -22.03 8.13
CA VAL A 57 -1.59 -20.65 7.72
C VAL A 57 -2.54 -20.07 8.74
N GLU A 58 -2.05 -19.14 9.55
CA GLU A 58 -2.88 -18.39 10.47
C GLU A 58 -3.70 -17.36 9.70
N ILE A 59 -5.03 -17.41 9.85
CA ILE A 59 -5.96 -16.48 9.24
C ILE A 59 -6.70 -15.74 10.35
N ASN A 60 -6.48 -14.44 10.44
CA ASN A 60 -7.10 -13.57 11.44
C ASN A 60 -8.02 -12.56 10.78
N VAL A 61 -9.22 -12.37 11.35
CA VAL A 61 -10.16 -11.32 10.97
C VAL A 61 -10.18 -10.29 12.09
N ILE A 62 -9.63 -9.11 11.80
CA ILE A 62 -9.40 -8.06 12.79
C ILE A 62 -10.08 -6.78 12.30
N ASN A 63 -10.75 -6.07 13.20
CA ASN A 63 -11.30 -4.74 12.92
C ASN A 63 -10.21 -3.68 13.14
N SER A 64 -9.32 -3.51 12.15
CA SER A 64 -8.16 -2.62 12.22
C SER A 64 -7.85 -2.03 10.84
N ASP A 65 -7.20 -0.86 10.84
CA ASP A 65 -6.62 -0.27 9.62
C ASP A 65 -5.54 -1.20 9.04
N SER A 66 -5.38 -1.17 7.71
CA SER A 66 -4.44 -2.04 6.99
C SER A 66 -2.99 -1.80 7.39
N TYR A 67 -2.57 -0.54 7.59
CA TYR A 67 -1.20 -0.23 7.99
C TYR A 67 -0.95 -0.42 9.48
N ILE A 68 -1.97 -0.25 10.33
CA ILE A 68 -1.87 -0.68 11.74
C ILE A 68 -1.62 -2.19 11.79
N SER A 69 -2.42 -2.97 11.05
CA SER A 69 -2.27 -4.43 10.99
C SER A 69 -0.89 -4.84 10.45
N ALA A 70 -0.41 -4.18 9.39
CA ALA A 70 0.90 -4.46 8.82
C ALA A 70 2.05 -4.15 9.79
N ARG A 71 1.96 -3.03 10.53
CA ARG A 71 2.93 -2.66 11.56
C ARG A 71 2.95 -3.66 12.71
N THR A 72 1.78 -4.10 13.18
CA THR A 72 1.68 -5.14 14.22
C THR A 72 2.35 -6.44 13.79
N ILE A 73 2.06 -6.92 12.57
CA ILE A 73 2.69 -8.12 12.02
C ILE A 73 4.22 -7.98 11.98
N LEU A 74 4.74 -6.83 11.56
CA LEU A 74 6.17 -6.57 11.47
C LEU A 74 6.84 -6.44 12.84
N ALA A 75 6.14 -5.89 13.84
CA ALA A 75 6.63 -5.77 15.21
C ALA A 75 6.69 -7.13 15.91
N GLU A 76 5.70 -8.00 15.68
CA GLU A 76 5.59 -9.31 16.31
C GLU A 76 6.41 -10.39 15.59
N THR A 77 6.60 -10.26 14.27
CA THR A 77 7.25 -11.27 13.43
C THR A 77 8.43 -10.69 12.65
N SER A 78 9.64 -10.82 13.22
CA SER A 78 10.88 -10.32 12.59
C SER A 78 11.12 -10.84 11.16
N GLN A 79 10.65 -12.06 10.85
CA GLN A 79 10.76 -12.72 9.55
C GLN A 79 9.82 -12.12 8.48
N ALA A 80 8.84 -11.31 8.89
CA ALA A 80 7.91 -10.62 7.99
C ALA A 80 8.54 -9.37 7.34
N ASN A 81 9.68 -8.91 7.85
CA ASN A 81 10.43 -7.78 7.26
C ASN A 81 10.75 -8.05 5.78
N GLY A 82 10.30 -7.14 4.91
CA GLY A 82 10.44 -7.26 3.46
C GLY A 82 9.52 -8.30 2.80
N LYS A 83 8.59 -8.91 3.55
CA LYS A 83 7.64 -9.92 3.07
C LYS A 83 6.17 -9.58 3.34
N THR A 84 5.91 -8.50 4.08
CA THR A 84 4.55 -7.99 4.31
C THR A 84 4.08 -7.18 3.09
N ALA A 85 2.90 -7.54 2.57
CA ALA A 85 2.21 -6.81 1.52
C ALA A 85 0.82 -6.36 2.00
N VAL A 86 0.37 -5.20 1.55
CA VAL A 86 -0.93 -4.62 1.87
C VAL A 86 -1.72 -4.43 0.58
N LEU A 87 -2.91 -5.03 0.49
CA LEU A 87 -3.80 -4.84 -0.66
C LEU A 87 -4.45 -3.45 -0.60
N ASN A 88 -4.17 -2.62 -1.61
CA ASN A 88 -4.89 -1.37 -1.83
C ASN A 88 -6.22 -1.64 -2.57
N LEU A 89 -7.33 -1.17 -2.02
CA LEU A 89 -8.62 -1.16 -2.69
C LEU A 89 -8.70 0.05 -3.64
N ALA A 90 -7.91 -0.03 -4.72
CA ALA A 90 -7.67 1.08 -5.64
C ALA A 90 -8.91 1.45 -6.47
N SER A 91 -9.03 2.74 -6.80
CA SER A 91 -10.04 3.24 -7.73
C SER A 91 -9.71 2.89 -9.18
N ASP A 92 -10.74 2.43 -9.89
CA ASP A 92 -10.77 2.21 -11.34
C ASP A 92 -11.04 3.51 -12.14
N GLU A 93 -11.30 4.64 -11.45
CA GLU A 93 -11.64 5.92 -12.08
C GLU A 93 -10.48 6.92 -12.04
N GLU A 94 -9.74 6.98 -10.93
CA GLU A 94 -8.68 7.95 -10.71
C GLU A 94 -7.56 7.41 -9.82
N PRO A 95 -6.30 7.84 -10.00
CA PRO A 95 -5.21 7.35 -9.17
C PRO A 95 -5.35 7.88 -7.74
N ALA A 96 -5.11 7.01 -6.76
CA ALA A 96 -5.16 7.37 -5.34
C ALA A 96 -6.52 7.91 -4.86
N GLY A 97 -7.63 7.46 -5.45
CA GLY A 97 -9.01 7.80 -5.05
C GLY A 97 -9.34 9.29 -5.04
N GLY A 98 -8.53 10.11 -5.71
CA GLY A 98 -8.67 11.56 -5.71
C GLY A 98 -8.26 12.22 -4.38
N TRP A 99 -7.42 11.58 -3.55
CA TRP A 99 -7.03 12.05 -2.21
C TRP A 99 -6.53 13.50 -2.13
N ILE A 100 -6.04 14.05 -3.24
CA ILE A 100 -5.56 15.44 -3.38
C ILE A 100 -6.63 16.45 -3.83
N HIS A 101 -7.84 16.01 -4.18
CA HIS A 101 -8.92 16.85 -4.73
C HIS A 101 -10.29 16.58 -4.10
N SER A 102 -10.60 15.32 -3.82
CA SER A 102 -11.88 14.86 -3.28
C SER A 102 -11.98 15.12 -1.76
N PHE A 103 -10.88 14.89 -1.03
CA PHE A 103 -10.78 14.99 0.43
C PHE A 103 -11.98 14.36 1.14
N THR A 104 -12.44 13.19 0.71
CA THR A 104 -13.72 12.62 1.17
C THR A 104 -13.58 11.80 2.45
N ARG A 105 -14.70 11.28 2.98
CA ARG A 105 -14.74 10.31 4.09
C ARG A 105 -15.46 9.01 3.70
N THR A 106 -15.83 8.84 2.43
CA THR A 106 -16.70 7.73 2.00
C THR A 106 -15.89 6.45 1.81
N GLN A 107 -16.27 5.38 2.50
CA GLN A 107 -15.55 4.10 2.60
C GLN A 107 -15.04 3.53 1.27
N ALA A 108 -15.77 3.67 0.15
CA ALA A 108 -15.35 3.15 -1.15
C ALA A 108 -14.14 3.87 -1.79
N ARG A 109 -13.84 5.11 -1.37
CA ARG A 109 -12.64 5.87 -1.77
C ARG A 109 -11.63 5.99 -0.62
N PHE A 110 -12.10 5.76 0.59
CA PHE A 110 -11.39 6.06 1.82
C PHE A 110 -10.15 5.21 2.04
N ASP A 111 -10.19 3.92 1.70
CA ASP A 111 -9.07 3.03 1.98
C ASP A 111 -7.83 3.42 1.15
N GLU A 112 -7.99 3.63 -0.16
CA GLU A 112 -6.89 4.12 -1.00
C GLU A 112 -6.39 5.52 -0.59
N GLU A 113 -7.31 6.45 -0.27
CA GLU A 113 -6.95 7.78 0.23
C GLU A 113 -6.17 7.69 1.56
N ALA A 114 -6.60 6.83 2.50
CA ALA A 114 -5.98 6.63 3.80
C ALA A 114 -4.56 6.07 3.70
N LEU A 115 -4.35 5.12 2.79
CA LEU A 115 -3.01 4.61 2.50
C LEU A 115 -2.11 5.72 1.93
N CYS A 116 -2.64 6.58 1.05
CA CYS A 116 -1.87 7.69 0.49
C CYS A 116 -1.58 8.80 1.51
N TYR A 117 -2.48 9.09 2.46
CA TYR A 117 -2.22 10.08 3.51
C TYR A 117 -1.06 9.67 4.41
N SER A 118 -0.89 8.38 4.68
CA SER A 118 0.02 7.85 5.72
C SER A 118 1.34 7.28 5.19
N SER A 119 1.50 7.19 3.87
CA SER A 119 2.64 6.51 3.26
C SER A 119 3.18 7.21 2.00
N THR A 120 4.26 6.63 1.45
CA THR A 120 4.86 7.08 0.19
C THR A 120 4.20 6.46 -1.05
N LEU A 121 3.07 5.75 -0.91
CA LEU A 121 2.38 5.03 -1.99
C LEU A 121 2.14 5.91 -3.21
N TYR A 122 1.68 7.15 -3.02
CA TYR A 122 1.36 8.03 -4.14
C TYR A 122 2.53 8.26 -5.11
N ALA A 123 3.78 8.23 -4.63
CA ALA A 123 4.95 8.39 -5.50
C ALA A 123 5.24 7.16 -6.38
N THR A 124 4.70 5.99 -6.05
CA THR A 124 4.83 4.77 -6.85
C THR A 124 3.76 4.68 -7.94
N LEU A 125 2.66 5.44 -7.82
CA LEU A 125 1.54 5.47 -8.75
C LEU A 125 1.88 6.38 -9.96
N LYS A 126 2.64 5.84 -10.93
CA LYS A 126 3.17 6.61 -12.06
C LYS A 126 2.06 7.05 -13.03
N PRO A 127 2.01 8.32 -13.48
CA PRO A 127 0.96 8.81 -14.39
C PRO A 127 0.76 7.98 -15.66
N LYS A 128 1.83 7.36 -16.16
CA LYS A 128 1.80 6.52 -17.37
C LYS A 128 0.90 5.28 -17.26
N TYR A 129 0.66 4.75 -16.05
CA TYR A 129 -0.24 3.59 -15.84
C TYR A 129 -1.71 3.96 -16.04
N TYR A 130 -1.98 5.24 -15.87
CA TYR A 130 -3.31 5.82 -15.74
C TYR A 130 -3.76 6.59 -16.98
N LEU A 131 -2.92 6.59 -18.02
CA LEU A 131 -3.29 7.07 -19.36
C LEU A 131 -4.45 6.25 -19.98
N GLN A 132 -4.74 5.07 -19.42
CA GLN A 132 -5.78 4.14 -19.87
C GLN A 132 -7.01 4.15 -18.95
N TYR A 133 -7.14 5.13 -18.04
CA TYR A 133 -8.36 5.27 -17.24
C TYR A 133 -9.58 5.66 -18.11
N PRO A 134 -10.81 5.27 -17.71
CA PRO A 134 -11.11 4.38 -16.59
C PRO A 134 -10.67 2.94 -16.86
N TRP A 135 -10.20 2.24 -15.83
CA TRP A 135 -9.83 0.83 -15.96
C TRP A 135 -11.11 -0.02 -16.04
N PRO A 136 -11.14 -1.07 -16.86
CA PRO A 136 -12.28 -1.97 -16.88
C PRO A 136 -12.47 -2.62 -15.51
N ASN A 137 -13.64 -2.47 -14.90
CA ASN A 137 -13.99 -3.17 -13.64
C ASN A 137 -14.71 -4.50 -13.89
N LEU A 138 -15.16 -4.75 -15.12
CA LEU A 138 -15.81 -5.98 -15.55
C LEU A 138 -15.26 -6.43 -16.90
N GLY A 139 -15.10 -7.74 -17.07
CA GLY A 139 -14.71 -8.35 -18.34
C GLY A 139 -13.23 -8.21 -18.68
N PRO A 140 -12.84 -8.35 -19.96
CA PRO A 140 -11.44 -8.30 -20.37
C PRO A 140 -10.76 -6.99 -19.92
N GLY A 141 -9.61 -7.11 -19.26
CA GLY A 141 -8.85 -5.96 -18.74
C GLY A 141 -9.10 -5.66 -17.26
N SER A 142 -10.11 -6.27 -16.61
CA SER A 142 -10.35 -6.15 -15.16
C SER A 142 -9.36 -6.96 -14.30
N VAL A 143 -8.15 -7.16 -14.81
CA VAL A 143 -7.04 -7.90 -14.20
C VAL A 143 -5.80 -7.02 -14.07
N ALA A 144 -5.92 -5.74 -14.42
CA ALA A 144 -4.85 -4.80 -14.31
C ALA A 144 -4.52 -4.51 -12.84
N GLY A 145 -3.23 -4.38 -12.53
CA GLY A 145 -2.78 -4.12 -11.17
C GLY A 145 -1.41 -3.43 -11.15
N VAL A 146 -1.11 -2.77 -10.04
CA VAL A 146 0.19 -2.13 -9.79
C VAL A 146 0.79 -2.76 -8.56
N PHE A 147 2.02 -3.25 -8.68
CA PHE A 147 2.83 -3.67 -7.55
C PHE A 147 3.86 -2.59 -7.23
N SER A 148 3.86 -2.13 -5.99
CA SER A 148 4.67 -1.04 -5.45
C SER A 148 5.55 -1.57 -4.31
N PRO A 149 6.73 -2.11 -4.61
CA PRO A 149 7.66 -2.55 -3.58
C PRO A 149 8.28 -1.34 -2.87
N GLY A 150 8.40 -1.41 -1.55
CA GLY A 150 9.20 -0.43 -0.80
C GLY A 150 8.45 0.84 -0.42
N VAL A 151 7.14 0.75 -0.17
CA VAL A 151 6.35 1.87 0.33
C VAL A 151 6.64 2.07 1.82
N VAL A 152 6.99 3.30 2.20
CA VAL A 152 7.25 3.68 3.59
C VAL A 152 5.96 4.16 4.23
N VAL A 153 5.56 3.54 5.34
CA VAL A 153 4.48 4.00 6.21
C VAL A 153 5.11 4.80 7.34
N PHE A 154 4.80 6.10 7.40
CA PHE A 154 5.46 7.02 8.34
C PHE A 154 4.51 7.91 9.14
N LYS A 155 3.21 7.80 8.88
CA LYS A 155 2.17 8.40 9.70
C LYS A 155 1.18 7.34 10.15
N ASP A 156 0.46 7.65 11.22
CA ASP A 156 -0.62 6.83 11.73
C ASP A 156 -1.86 6.88 10.81
N ASP A 157 -2.91 6.15 11.19
CA ASP A 157 -4.18 6.14 10.47
C ASP A 157 -4.90 7.51 10.54
N LEU A 158 -6.00 7.64 9.79
CA LEU A 158 -6.76 8.88 9.78
C LEU A 158 -7.54 9.13 11.09
N ALA A 159 -7.86 8.08 11.86
CA ALA A 159 -8.53 8.21 13.15
C ALA A 159 -7.62 8.88 14.19
N HIS A 160 -6.31 8.66 14.08
CA HIS A 160 -5.25 9.30 14.84
C HIS A 160 -4.65 10.50 14.09
N HIS A 161 -5.42 11.12 13.19
CA HIS A 161 -5.08 12.36 12.48
C HIS A 161 -3.82 12.28 11.60
N CYS A 162 -3.42 11.07 11.18
CA CYS A 162 -2.14 10.81 10.51
C CYS A 162 -0.98 11.48 11.26
N ALA A 163 -0.93 11.30 12.58
CA ALA A 163 0.18 11.74 13.40
C ALA A 163 1.49 11.11 12.93
N ASP A 164 2.60 11.81 13.07
CA ASP A 164 3.91 11.27 12.72
C ASP A 164 4.26 10.08 13.62
N LEU A 165 4.61 8.97 12.98
CA LEU A 165 5.11 7.81 13.71
C LEU A 165 6.54 8.09 14.21
N PRO A 166 6.89 7.61 15.41
CA PRO A 166 8.26 7.64 15.86
C PRO A 166 9.13 6.78 14.91
N PRO A 167 10.42 7.11 14.71
CA PRO A 167 11.25 6.45 13.70
C PRO A 167 11.28 4.92 13.77
N GLU A 168 11.21 4.35 14.97
CA GLU A 168 11.17 2.91 15.26
C GLU A 168 9.90 2.21 14.81
N ASP A 169 8.79 2.95 14.68
CA ASP A 169 7.47 2.42 14.29
C ASP A 169 7.20 2.54 12.79
N ARG A 170 8.10 3.19 12.06
CA ARG A 170 8.00 3.37 10.61
C ARG A 170 8.44 2.10 9.93
N VAL A 171 7.63 1.65 8.99
CA VAL A 171 7.84 0.37 8.32
C VAL A 171 7.89 0.52 6.81
N VAL A 172 8.54 -0.44 6.17
CA VAL A 172 8.57 -0.58 4.71
C VAL A 172 7.75 -1.81 4.33
N VAL A 173 6.76 -1.63 3.46
CA VAL A 173 5.84 -2.68 2.99
C VAL A 173 5.81 -2.71 1.46
N SER A 174 5.21 -3.77 0.90
CA SER A 174 4.80 -3.78 -0.51
C SER A 174 3.30 -3.52 -0.63
N LEU A 175 2.87 -2.93 -1.75
CA LEU A 175 1.45 -2.77 -2.09
C LEU A 175 1.14 -3.30 -3.49
#